data_AF-A0A2G9R4L1-F1
#
_entry.id   AF-A0A2G9R4L1-F1
#
_cell.length_a   1.000
_cell.length_b   1.000
_cell.length_c   1.000
_cell.angle_alpha   90.00
_cell.angle_beta   90.00
_cell.angle_gamma   90.00
#
_symmetry.space_group_name_H-M   'P 1'
#
loop_
_entity.id
_entity.type
_entity.pdbx_description
1 polymer ?
#
loop_
_entity_poly.entity_id
_entity_poly.type
_entity_poly.pdbx_seq_one_letter_code
_entity_poly.pdbx_strand_id
1 'polypeptide(L)'
;MEYFRGSVNSEARCCDRMGCCTMAAEPWNRLAIPRPAIQCQVTVPLGEDTEQLVNLSESCQAADSVLKSKELNVEAATLDSVLYIYHHRLSAHKPYLALKQVHISLLM
;
A
#
# COMPACT_ATOMS: atom_id res chain seq x y z
N MET A 1 41.66 -6.77 -2.12
CA MET A 1 40.98 -5.47 -2.27
C MET A 1 39.56 -5.76 -2.73
N GLU A 2 38.48 -5.39 -2.08
CA GLU A 2 38.18 -4.96 -0.72
C GLU A 2 36.72 -5.42 -0.49
N TYR A 3 36.46 -6.01 0.67
CA TYR A 3 35.14 -6.45 1.09
C TYR A 3 34.26 -5.23 1.39
N PHE A 4 33.13 -5.08 0.71
CA PHE A 4 32.09 -4.14 1.17
C PHE A 4 31.06 -4.84 2.05
N ARG A 5 31.40 -4.83 3.35
CA ARG A 5 30.52 -5.01 4.49
C ARG A 5 29.57 -3.80 4.56
N GLY A 6 28.31 -3.99 4.18
CA GLY A 6 27.20 -3.07 4.47
C GLY A 6 26.34 -3.62 5.60
N SER A 7 26.31 -2.89 6.71
CA SER A 7 25.68 -3.19 8.01
C SER A 7 24.32 -3.90 7.94
N VAL A 8 24.25 -5.12 8.52
CA VAL A 8 23.00 -5.72 8.98
C VAL A 8 22.56 -4.89 10.19
N ASN A 9 21.64 -3.96 9.98
CA ASN A 9 20.96 -3.27 11.08
C ASN A 9 20.02 -4.26 11.76
N SER A 10 20.61 -4.98 12.71
CA SER A 10 19.96 -5.64 13.82
C SER A 10 19.15 -4.63 14.63
N GLU A 11 17.85 -4.56 14.38
CA GLU A 11 16.87 -4.07 15.36
C GLU A 11 15.45 -4.58 15.05
N ALA A 12 15.33 -5.91 14.97
CA ALA A 12 14.05 -6.57 15.21
C ALA A 12 13.79 -6.62 16.72
N ARG A 13 13.61 -5.45 17.35
CA ARG A 13 12.90 -5.38 18.64
C ARG A 13 11.41 -5.47 18.34
N CYS A 14 10.95 -6.69 18.05
CA CYS A 14 9.53 -7.00 18.06
C CYS A 14 9.02 -6.73 19.47
N CYS A 15 8.17 -5.72 19.58
CA CYS A 15 7.45 -5.37 20.79
C CYS A 15 6.76 -6.61 21.38
N ASP A 16 7.18 -7.02 22.58
CA ASP A 16 6.47 -7.93 23.50
C ASP A 16 5.20 -7.26 24.05
N ARG A 17 4.28 -6.91 23.14
CA ARG A 17 2.92 -6.47 23.50
C ARG A 17 1.93 -7.32 22.74
N MET A 18 1.61 -8.45 23.37
CA MET A 18 0.57 -9.41 22.99
C MET A 18 -0.76 -8.68 22.75
N GLY A 19 -1.01 -8.28 21.50
CA GLY A 19 -2.19 -7.50 21.12
C GLY A 19 -2.05 -6.74 19.80
N CYS A 20 -0.83 -6.39 19.38
CA CYS A 20 -0.61 -5.56 18.19
C CYS A 20 -0.75 -6.32 16.86
N CYS A 21 -0.58 -7.65 16.85
CA CYS A 21 -0.54 -8.45 15.62
C CYS A 21 -1.92 -8.84 15.06
N THR A 22 -3.01 -8.52 15.75
CA THR A 22 -4.36 -9.00 15.34
C THR A 22 -4.94 -8.26 14.15
N MET A 23 -4.53 -7.00 13.91
CA MET A 23 -5.01 -6.20 12.78
C MET A 23 -4.44 -6.70 11.44
N ALA A 24 -3.20 -7.19 11.43
CA ALA A 24 -2.55 -7.72 10.22
C ALA A 24 -3.10 -9.09 9.76
N ALA A 25 -3.86 -9.77 10.62
CA ALA A 25 -4.42 -11.09 10.33
C ALA A 25 -5.71 -11.04 9.50
N GLU A 26 -6.39 -9.89 9.50
CA GLU A 26 -7.67 -9.70 8.83
C GLU A 26 -7.51 -9.72 7.30
N PRO A 27 -8.38 -10.40 6.53
CA PRO A 27 -8.18 -10.64 5.09
C PRO A 27 -7.96 -9.36 4.27
N TRP A 28 -8.61 -8.27 4.65
CA TRP A 28 -8.50 -6.96 3.99
C TRP A 28 -7.18 -6.22 4.30
N ASN A 29 -6.48 -6.57 5.39
CA ASN A 29 -5.19 -6.00 5.76
C ASN A 29 -3.99 -6.82 5.26
N ARG A 30 -4.23 -7.91 4.53
CA ARG A 30 -3.18 -8.75 3.92
C ARG A 30 -2.69 -8.26 2.57
N LEU A 31 -3.13 -7.08 2.13
CA LEU A 31 -2.56 -6.46 0.94
C LEU A 31 -1.13 -6.04 1.27
N ALA A 32 -0.20 -6.96 1.06
CA ALA A 32 1.22 -6.66 0.93
C ALA A 32 1.37 -5.86 -0.37
N ILE A 33 0.94 -4.60 -0.34
CA ILE A 33 1.20 -3.64 -1.41
C ILE A 33 2.70 -3.42 -1.34
N PRO A 34 3.50 -3.95 -2.28
CA PRO A 34 4.91 -3.62 -2.30
C PRO A 34 4.96 -2.11 -2.45
N ARG A 35 5.46 -1.40 -1.43
CA ARG A 35 5.87 -0.02 -1.65
C ARG A 35 6.83 -0.06 -2.84
N PRO A 36 6.68 0.80 -3.85
CA PRO A 36 7.68 0.89 -4.90
C PRO A 36 8.92 1.52 -4.26
N ALA A 37 9.69 0.70 -3.54
CA ALA A 37 10.96 1.10 -2.96
C ALA A 37 12.05 1.15 -4.03
N ILE A 38 11.81 0.51 -5.19
CA ILE A 38 12.79 0.32 -6.24
C ILE A 38 12.05 0.33 -7.59
N GLN A 39 12.34 1.34 -8.41
CA GLN A 39 11.98 1.35 -9.83
C GLN A 39 13.09 0.62 -10.59
N CYS A 40 12.78 -0.54 -11.15
CA CYS A 40 13.71 -1.30 -11.99
C CYS A 40 13.25 -1.24 -13.44
N GLN A 41 14.13 -0.79 -14.33
CA GLN A 41 13.92 -0.86 -15.77
C GLN A 41 14.58 -2.14 -16.29
N VAL A 42 13.80 -3.04 -16.89
CA VAL A 42 14.30 -4.30 -17.46
C VAL A 42 14.01 -4.29 -18.95
N THR A 43 15.05 -4.48 -19.76
CA THR A 43 14.92 -4.65 -21.22
C THR A 43 14.54 -6.09 -21.51
N VAL A 44 13.34 -6.31 -22.05
CA VAL A 44 12.85 -7.66 -22.39
C VAL A 44 13.00 -7.86 -23.91
N PRO A 45 13.64 -8.95 -24.38
CA PRO A 45 13.73 -9.26 -25.80
C PRO A 45 12.34 -9.58 -26.38
N LEU A 46 12.12 -9.22 -27.64
CA LEU A 46 10.84 -9.46 -28.33
C LEU A 46 10.60 -10.97 -28.47
N GLY A 47 9.50 -11.46 -27.89
CA GLY A 47 9.12 -12.87 -27.84
C GLY A 47 7.69 -13.08 -27.37
N GLU A 48 7.24 -14.33 -27.27
CA GLU A 48 5.85 -14.69 -26.92
C GLU A 48 5.37 -14.08 -25.59
N ASP A 49 6.27 -13.93 -24.62
CA ASP A 49 5.96 -13.35 -23.30
C ASP A 49 5.76 -11.82 -23.34
N THR A 50 6.17 -11.15 -24.43
CA THR A 50 6.06 -9.68 -24.53
C THR A 50 4.63 -9.20 -24.68
N GLU A 51 3.76 -9.98 -25.32
CA GLU A 51 2.33 -9.66 -25.44
C GLU A 51 1.65 -9.65 -24.07
N GLN A 52 2.02 -10.61 -23.20
CA GLN A 52 1.49 -10.68 -21.84
C GLN A 52 1.93 -9.47 -21.00
N LEU A 53 3.17 -9.02 -21.15
CA LEU A 53 3.68 -7.82 -20.47
C LEU A 53 3.02 -6.54 -20.98
N VAL A 54 2.74 -6.43 -22.28
CA VAL A 54 2.00 -5.30 -22.84
C VAL A 54 0.58 -5.27 -22.27
N ASN A 55 -0.13 -6.41 -22.31
CA ASN A 55 -1.48 -6.53 -21.74
C ASN A 55 -1.50 -6.19 -20.24
N LEU A 56 -0.50 -6.65 -19.48
CA LEU A 56 -0.34 -6.28 -18.08
C LEU A 56 -0.16 -4.77 -17.93
N SER A 57 0.71 -4.15 -18.74
CA SER A 57 0.96 -2.71 -18.68
C SER A 57 -0.30 -1.89 -18.98
N GLU A 58 -1.10 -2.28 -19.98
CA GLU A 58 -2.37 -1.63 -20.32
C GLU A 58 -3.39 -1.79 -19.20
N SER A 59 -3.49 -2.99 -18.60
CA SER A 59 -4.37 -3.23 -17.46
C SER A 59 -3.98 -2.38 -16.24
N CYS A 60 -2.69 -2.21 -15.99
CA CYS A 60 -2.19 -1.33 -14.92
C CYS A 60 -2.49 0.14 -15.21
N GLN A 61 -2.34 0.60 -16.46
CA GLN A 61 -2.71 1.96 -16.84
C GLN A 61 -4.22 2.22 -16.69
N ALA A 62 -5.05 1.25 -17.08
CA ALA A 62 -6.49 1.33 -16.88
C ALA A 62 -6.83 1.40 -15.39
N ALA A 63 -6.20 0.58 -14.55
CA ALA A 63 -6.37 0.64 -13.10
C ALA A 63 -5.93 1.99 -12.52
N ASP A 64 -4.78 2.54 -12.94
CA ASP A 64 -4.29 3.86 -12.53
C ASP A 64 -5.27 4.98 -12.92
N SER A 65 -5.88 4.88 -14.10
CA SER A 65 -6.90 5.83 -14.55
C SER A 65 -8.16 5.83 -13.68
N VAL A 66 -8.58 4.65 -13.21
CA VAL A 66 -9.72 4.48 -12.29
C VAL A 66 -9.36 5.00 -10.90
N LEU A 67 -8.14 4.73 -10.43
CA LEU A 67 -7.64 5.25 -9.15
C LEU A 67 -7.51 6.78 -9.15
N LYS A 68 -7.31 7.39 -10.31
CA LYS A 68 -7.28 8.85 -10.50
C LYS A 68 -8.63 9.45 -10.89
N SER A 69 -9.69 8.65 -10.92
CA SER A 69 -11.03 9.11 -11.29
C SER A 69 -11.55 10.20 -10.35
N LYS A 70 -12.42 11.07 -10.88
CA LYS A 70 -12.99 12.17 -10.10
C LYS A 70 -13.92 11.64 -9.00
N GLU A 71 -14.62 10.54 -9.29
CA GLU A 71 -15.53 9.85 -8.41
C GLU A 71 -14.79 9.35 -7.16
N LEU A 72 -13.67 8.64 -7.34
CA LEU A 72 -12.86 8.15 -6.22
C LEU A 72 -12.27 9.29 -5.39
N ASN A 73 -11.89 10.40 -6.02
CA ASN A 73 -11.45 11.60 -5.30
C ASN A 73 -12.55 12.22 -4.42
N VAL A 74 -13.80 12.23 -4.88
CA VAL A 74 -14.94 12.72 -4.10
C VAL A 74 -15.23 11.79 -2.91
N GLU A 75 -15.12 10.48 -3.11
CA GLU A 75 -15.26 9.49 -2.04
C GLU A 75 -14.14 9.64 -1.00
N ALA A 76 -12.89 9.84 -1.44
CA ALA A 76 -11.75 10.06 -0.56
C ALA A 76 -11.91 11.33 0.29
N ALA A 77 -12.39 12.43 -0.31
CA ALA A 77 -12.69 13.68 0.40
C ALA A 77 -13.85 13.52 1.40
N THR A 78 -14.87 12.73 1.04
CA THR A 78 -15.97 12.41 1.94
C THR A 78 -15.47 11.60 3.13
N LEU A 79 -14.65 10.59 2.88
CA LEU A 79 -14.02 9.78 3.93
C LEU A 79 -13.14 10.64 4.85
N ASP A 80 -12.37 11.57 4.31
CA ASP A 80 -11.57 12.52 5.09
C ASP A 80 -12.44 13.33 6.06
N SER A 81 -13.57 13.88 5.58
CA SER A 81 -14.49 14.64 6.42
C SER A 81 -15.06 13.81 7.58
N VAL A 82 -15.41 12.54 7.34
CA VAL A 82 -15.88 11.61 8.37
C VAL A 82 -14.77 11.31 9.36
N LEU A 83 -13.57 10.98 8.89
CA LEU A 83 -12.43 10.69 9.75
C LEU A 83 -12.03 11.88 10.62
N TYR A 84 -12.16 13.11 10.10
CA TYR A 84 -11.92 14.35 10.83
C TYR A 84 -12.93 14.54 11.96
N ILE A 85 -14.23 14.45 11.67
CA ILE A 85 -15.31 14.64 12.67
C ILE A 85 -15.20 13.61 13.80
N TYR A 86 -14.93 12.35 13.45
CA TYR A 86 -14.91 11.26 14.42
C TYR A 86 -13.54 11.01 15.05
N HIS A 87 -12.51 11.77 14.68
CA HIS A 87 -11.14 11.54 15.12
C HIS A 87 -11.02 11.41 16.64
N HIS A 88 -11.53 12.39 17.38
CA HIS A 88 -11.42 12.40 18.84
C HIS A 88 -12.25 11.31 19.52
N ARG A 89 -13.34 10.87 18.88
CA ARG A 89 -14.28 9.89 19.46
C ARG A 89 -13.89 8.45 19.18
N LEU A 90 -13.32 8.19 18.00
CA LEU A 90 -13.12 6.83 17.49
C LEU A 90 -11.65 6.50 17.19
N SER A 91 -10.69 7.38 17.48
CA SER A 91 -9.25 7.18 17.17
C SER A 91 -8.67 5.83 17.61
N ALA A 92 -9.12 5.29 18.75
CA ALA A 92 -8.64 4.01 19.28
C ALA A 92 -9.45 2.78 18.79
N HIS A 93 -10.55 3.00 18.07
CA HIS A 93 -11.43 1.92 17.64
C HIS A 93 -10.91 1.26 16.36
N LYS A 94 -10.87 -0.08 16.35
CA LYS A 94 -10.49 -0.89 15.19
C LYS A 94 -11.16 -0.47 13.85
N PRO A 95 -12.48 -0.27 13.77
CA PRO A 95 -13.11 0.14 12.51
C PRO A 95 -12.62 1.51 12.02
N TYR A 96 -12.36 2.45 12.94
CA TYR A 96 -11.80 3.75 12.58
C TYR A 96 -10.38 3.63 12.04
N LEU A 97 -9.55 2.78 12.65
CA LEU A 97 -8.19 2.53 12.17
C LEU A 97 -8.18 1.88 10.78
N ALA A 98 -9.11 0.94 10.51
CA ALA A 98 -9.28 0.34 9.19
C ALA A 98 -9.68 1.40 8.14
N LEU A 99 -10.63 2.28 8.45
CA LEU A 99 -11.03 3.38 7.56
C LEU A 99 -9.89 4.39 7.33
N LYS A 100 -9.11 4.68 8.38
CA LYS A 100 -7.93 5.55 8.27
C LYS A 100 -6.86 4.93 7.36
N GLN A 101 -6.68 3.62 7.42
CA GLN A 101 -5.75 2.92 6.51
C GLN A 101 -6.21 3.03 5.06
N VAL A 102 -7.50 2.84 4.78
CA VAL A 102 -8.06 3.03 3.43
C VAL A 102 -7.83 4.46 2.93
N HIS A 103 -8.09 5.47 3.77
CA HIS A 103 -7.83 6.87 3.42
C HIS A 103 -6.34 7.13 3.09
N ILE A 104 -5.41 6.56 3.86
CA ILE A 104 -3.96 6.66 3.57
C ILE A 104 -3.62 6.00 2.23
N SER A 105 -4.23 4.86 1.91
CA SER A 105 -4.00 4.17 0.63
C SER A 105 -4.53 4.93 -0.58
N LEU A 106 -5.54 5.78 -0.42
CA LEU A 106 -6.08 6.64 -1.48
C LEU A 106 -5.25 7.93 -1.72
N LEU A 107 -4.34 8.26 -0.80
CA LEU A 107 -3.47 9.44 -0.87
C LEU A 107 -2.06 9.14 -1.43
N MET A 108 -1.72 7.87 -1.66
CA MET A 108 -0.44 7.43 -2.24
C MET A 108 -0.54 7.26 -3.76
#